data_AF-A0A7V8V4W8-F1
#
_entry.id   AF-A0A7V8V4W8-F1
#
_cell.length_a   1.000
_cell.length_b   1.000
_cell.length_c   1.000
_cell.angle_alpha   90.00
_cell.angle_beta   90.00
_cell.angle_gamma   90.00
#
_symmetry.space_group_name_H-M   'P 1'
#
loop_
_entity.id
_entity.type
_entity.pdbx_description
1 polymer ?
#
loop_
_entity_poly.entity_id
_entity_poly.type
_entity_poly.pdbx_seq_one_letter_code
_entity_poly.pdbx_strand_id
1 'polypeptide(L)'
;MSGRGAAQAKGRNERPARERKEEPPTREWYFCKYATSQAIQAQDAEKAFDQISARLDLVPRLEGSTLYVSASLDGKPAKQLNISITDASGKRHRVSTDETGKAKLEGISAGRYAIRTKSVLDESGEVKGKPYNKTALVSSLILDVDK
;
A
#
# COMPACT_ATOMS: atom_id res chain seq x y z
N MET A 1 -12.33 65.84 -43.60
CA MET A 1 -11.45 64.85 -44.26
C MET A 1 -10.34 64.53 -43.26
N SER A 2 -10.42 63.42 -42.54
CA SER A 2 -9.88 62.09 -42.89
C SER A 2 -8.37 61.94 -42.57
N GLY A 3 -8.03 60.87 -41.83
CA GLY A 3 -6.67 60.37 -41.56
C GLY A 3 -6.30 60.43 -40.06
N ARG A 4 -6.66 59.48 -39.17
CA ARG A 4 -6.21 58.07 -38.99
C ARG A 4 -4.69 57.87 -38.89
N GLY A 5 -4.23 57.41 -37.72
CA GLY A 5 -2.92 56.79 -37.45
C GLY A 5 -2.84 56.33 -35.98
N ALA A 6 -3.41 55.17 -35.65
CA ALA A 6 -2.71 53.88 -35.45
C ALA A 6 -2.03 53.76 -34.06
N ALA A 7 -2.80 53.34 -33.06
CA ALA A 7 -2.27 52.81 -31.81
C ALA A 7 -1.80 51.35 -32.04
N GLN A 8 -0.52 51.10 -31.82
CA GLN A 8 0.09 49.77 -31.88
C GLN A 8 -0.28 48.97 -30.62
N ALA A 9 -1.19 48.02 -30.74
CA ALA A 9 -1.43 47.02 -29.70
C ALA A 9 -0.28 46.01 -29.71
N LYS A 10 0.60 46.08 -28.70
CA LYS A 10 1.60 45.04 -28.44
C LYS A 10 0.88 43.73 -28.10
N GLY A 11 1.14 42.71 -28.90
CA GLY A 11 0.54 41.38 -28.78
C GLY A 11 0.71 40.79 -27.37
N ARG A 12 -0.38 40.28 -26.82
CA ARG A 12 -0.33 39.30 -25.74
C ARG A 12 0.33 38.05 -26.30
N ASN A 13 1.51 37.73 -25.80
CA ASN A 13 2.10 36.41 -25.96
C ASN A 13 1.20 35.41 -25.20
N GLU A 14 0.30 34.77 -25.92
CA GLU A 14 -0.39 33.57 -25.44
C GLU A 14 0.68 32.49 -25.27
N ARG A 15 1.07 32.21 -24.02
CA ARG A 15 1.88 31.02 -23.74
C ARG A 15 1.05 29.81 -24.16
N PRO A 16 1.56 28.90 -25.00
CA PRO A 16 0.80 27.69 -25.34
C PRO A 16 0.48 26.96 -24.04
N ALA A 17 -0.80 26.62 -23.87
CA ALA A 17 -1.24 25.78 -22.78
C ALA A 17 -0.36 24.54 -22.75
N ARG A 18 0.41 24.33 -21.68
CA ARG A 18 1.06 23.04 -21.45
C ARG A 18 -0.06 22.02 -21.39
N GLU A 19 -0.17 21.22 -22.43
CA GLU A 19 -0.97 20.01 -22.45
C GLU A 19 -0.54 19.20 -21.23
N ARG A 20 -1.32 19.25 -20.15
CA ARG A 20 -1.13 18.34 -19.02
C ARG A 20 -1.44 16.98 -19.60
N LYS A 21 -0.41 16.22 -19.98
CA LYS A 21 -0.57 14.79 -20.21
C LYS A 21 -1.18 14.24 -18.93
N GLU A 22 -2.47 13.95 -18.96
CA GLU A 22 -3.14 13.28 -17.85
C GLU A 22 -2.41 11.96 -17.66
N GLU A 23 -1.79 11.78 -16.50
CA GLU A 23 -1.16 10.50 -16.18
C GLU A 23 -2.29 9.46 -16.18
N PRO A 24 -2.13 8.34 -16.91
CA PRO A 24 -3.14 7.30 -16.93
C PRO A 24 -3.43 6.82 -15.50
N PRO A 25 -4.70 6.49 -15.20
CA PRO A 25 -5.14 6.20 -13.84
C PRO A 25 -4.43 4.96 -13.30
N THR A 26 -4.31 4.87 -11.97
CA THR A 26 -3.82 3.68 -11.28
C THR A 26 -4.99 2.75 -10.96
N ARG A 27 -4.86 1.47 -11.27
CA ARG A 27 -5.80 0.44 -10.83
C ARG A 27 -5.48 0.04 -9.40
N GLU A 28 -6.47 -0.01 -8.51
CA GLU A 28 -6.26 -0.37 -7.11
C GLU A 28 -6.90 -1.71 -6.77
N TRP A 29 -6.18 -2.54 -6.00
CA TRP A 29 -6.68 -3.77 -5.39
C TRP A 29 -6.56 -3.67 -3.88
N TYR A 30 -7.64 -4.06 -3.21
CA TYR A 30 -7.73 -4.03 -1.75
C TYR A 30 -7.93 -5.44 -1.22
N PHE A 31 -7.11 -5.80 -0.25
CA PHE A 31 -7.20 -7.07 0.43
C PHE A 31 -7.16 -6.84 1.94
N CYS A 32 -8.03 -7.54 2.67
CA CYS A 32 -8.19 -7.38 4.12
C CYS A 32 -8.25 -8.73 4.81
N LYS A 33 -7.47 -8.90 5.88
CA LYS A 33 -7.45 -10.08 6.76
C LYS A 33 -7.78 -9.69 8.19
N TYR A 34 -8.29 -10.67 8.93
CA TYR A 34 -8.46 -10.61 10.37
C TYR A 34 -7.78 -11.82 11.00
N ALA A 35 -7.12 -11.62 12.13
CA ALA A 35 -6.43 -12.66 12.89
C ALA A 35 -6.56 -12.41 14.39
N THR A 36 -6.42 -13.47 15.17
CA THR A 36 -6.28 -13.42 16.64
C THR A 36 -4.96 -14.05 17.06
N SER A 37 -4.41 -13.66 18.23
CA SER A 37 -3.17 -14.25 18.76
C SER A 37 -3.25 -15.77 18.85
N GLN A 38 -4.39 -16.30 19.30
CA GLN A 38 -4.64 -17.74 19.38
C GLN A 38 -4.51 -18.43 18.01
N ALA A 39 -5.09 -17.84 16.97
CA ALA A 39 -5.04 -18.39 15.62
C ALA A 39 -3.63 -18.37 15.03
N ILE A 40 -2.80 -17.39 15.41
CA ILE A 40 -1.46 -17.20 14.84
C ILE A 40 -0.35 -17.87 15.64
N GLN A 41 -0.67 -18.35 16.85
CA GLN A 41 0.20 -19.20 17.68
C GLN A 41 -0.01 -20.69 17.40
N ALA A 42 -1.08 -21.09 16.72
CA ALA A 42 -1.29 -22.47 16.29
C ALA A 42 -0.14 -22.91 15.35
N GLN A 43 0.33 -24.15 15.50
CA GLN A 43 1.45 -24.70 14.73
C GLN A 43 1.26 -24.64 13.20
N ASP A 44 0.02 -24.44 12.72
CA ASP A 44 -0.32 -24.34 11.31
C ASP A 44 -0.79 -22.93 10.88
N ALA A 45 -0.60 -21.90 11.72
CA ALA A 45 -1.01 -20.52 11.40
C ALA A 45 -0.47 -20.04 10.04
N GLU A 46 0.82 -20.24 9.79
CA GLU A 46 1.43 -19.89 8.51
C GLU A 46 0.71 -20.60 7.36
N LYS A 47 0.40 -21.90 7.49
CA LYS A 47 -0.32 -22.68 6.46
C LYS A 47 -1.78 -22.24 6.28
N ALA A 48 -2.47 -21.85 7.35
CA ALA A 48 -3.86 -21.39 7.30
C ALA A 48 -3.98 -20.03 6.59
N PHE A 49 -2.97 -19.16 6.72
CA PHE A 49 -2.92 -17.88 6.02
C PHE A 49 -2.37 -17.98 4.58
N ASP A 50 -1.56 -19.01 4.28
CA ASP A 50 -0.93 -19.26 2.97
C ASP A 50 -1.92 -19.73 1.88
N GLN A 51 -3.13 -20.17 2.27
CA GLN A 51 -4.16 -20.59 1.30
C GLN A 51 -4.87 -19.42 0.60
N ILE A 52 -4.56 -18.17 0.95
CA ILE A 52 -5.21 -17.00 0.35
C ILE A 52 -4.31 -16.41 -0.73
N SER A 53 -4.78 -16.45 -1.98
CA SER A 53 -4.09 -15.99 -3.19
C SER A 53 -4.08 -14.45 -3.35
N ALA A 54 -3.79 -13.72 -2.27
CA ALA A 54 -3.59 -12.28 -2.35
C ALA A 54 -2.25 -11.98 -3.05
N ARG A 55 -2.28 -11.05 -4.01
CA ARG A 55 -1.05 -10.59 -4.67
C ARG A 55 -0.11 -9.87 -3.71
N LEU A 56 -0.65 -9.14 -2.74
CA LEU A 56 0.13 -8.53 -1.65
C LEU A 56 -0.42 -9.04 -0.34
N ASP A 57 0.33 -9.91 0.33
CA ASP A 57 -0.14 -10.58 1.53
C ASP A 57 0.66 -10.19 2.77
N LEU A 58 -0.01 -10.31 3.92
CA LEU A 58 0.55 -10.10 5.25
C LEU A 58 0.17 -11.29 6.13
N VAL A 59 1.19 -11.92 6.72
CA VAL A 59 1.04 -13.04 7.66
C VAL A 59 1.67 -12.64 8.99
N PRO A 60 0.87 -12.48 10.07
CA PRO A 60 1.38 -12.18 11.38
C PRO A 60 1.86 -13.45 12.10
N ARG A 61 2.86 -13.29 12.96
CA ARG A 61 3.32 -14.32 13.90
C ARG A 61 3.73 -13.66 15.20
N LEU A 62 3.38 -14.28 16.32
CA LEU A 62 3.73 -13.80 17.66
C LEU A 62 4.72 -14.74 18.33
N GLU A 63 5.78 -14.17 18.88
CA GLU A 63 6.71 -14.87 19.77
C GLU A 63 7.01 -13.99 20.98
N GLY A 64 6.47 -14.36 22.15
CA GLY A 64 6.53 -13.52 23.34
C GLY A 64 5.92 -12.15 23.11
N SER A 65 6.68 -11.09 23.37
CA SER A 65 6.28 -9.69 23.15
C SER A 65 6.72 -9.12 21.79
N THR A 66 7.04 -9.99 20.83
CA THR A 66 7.46 -9.59 19.49
C THR A 66 6.43 -10.03 18.44
N LEU A 67 5.97 -9.06 17.65
CA LEU A 67 5.18 -9.30 16.45
C LEU A 67 6.10 -9.36 15.24
N TYR A 68 6.09 -10.49 14.56
CA TYR A 68 6.64 -10.65 13.23
C TYR A 68 5.55 -10.52 12.18
N VAL A 69 5.85 -9.84 11.09
CA VAL A 69 4.97 -9.73 9.92
C VAL A 69 5.75 -10.17 8.70
N SER A 70 5.37 -11.30 8.12
CA SER A 70 5.87 -11.74 6.82
C SER A 70 5.01 -11.09 5.75
N ALA A 71 5.64 -10.48 4.74
CA ALA A 71 4.95 -9.94 3.58
C ALA A 71 5.40 -10.65 2.31
N SER A 72 4.45 -10.94 1.44
CA SER A 72 4.71 -11.52 0.12
C SER A 72 4.07 -10.69 -0.98
N LEU A 73 4.75 -10.63 -2.13
CA LEU A 73 4.29 -10.05 -3.37
C LEU A 73 4.30 -11.14 -4.44
N ASP A 74 3.12 -11.48 -4.96
CA ASP A 74 2.90 -12.57 -5.93
C ASP A 74 3.54 -13.90 -5.47
N GLY A 75 3.35 -14.23 -4.20
CA GLY A 75 3.86 -15.45 -3.57
C GLY A 75 5.36 -15.45 -3.26
N LYS A 76 6.08 -14.35 -3.54
CA LYS A 76 7.51 -14.21 -3.22
C LYS A 76 7.72 -13.25 -2.05
N PRO A 77 8.80 -13.39 -1.26
CA PRO A 77 9.11 -12.43 -0.21
C PRO A 77 9.16 -10.98 -0.72
N ALA A 78 8.38 -10.09 -0.11
CA ALA A 78 8.35 -8.67 -0.47
C ALA A 78 9.44 -7.93 0.32
N LYS A 79 10.54 -7.57 -0.34
CA LYS A 79 11.71 -6.91 0.28
C LYS A 79 11.52 -5.40 0.38
N GLN A 80 12.07 -4.79 1.44
CA GLN A 80 12.07 -3.33 1.65
C GLN A 80 10.67 -2.70 1.60
N LEU A 81 9.64 -3.49 1.86
CA LEU A 81 8.25 -3.07 1.82
C LEU A 81 7.91 -2.37 3.12
N ASN A 82 7.38 -1.15 3.02
CA ASN A 82 6.96 -0.38 4.18
C ASN A 82 5.62 -0.88 4.73
N ILE A 83 5.61 -1.21 6.01
CA ILE A 83 4.44 -1.66 6.75
C ILE A 83 4.16 -0.64 7.86
N SER A 84 2.93 -0.16 7.90
CA SER A 84 2.41 0.71 8.95
C SER A 84 1.62 -0.13 9.94
N ILE A 85 2.01 -0.11 11.21
CA ILE A 85 1.32 -0.81 12.30
C ILE A 85 0.77 0.24 13.24
N THR A 86 -0.56 0.27 13.44
CA THR A 86 -1.20 1.08 14.47
C THR A 86 -1.51 0.17 15.64
N ASP A 87 -0.96 0.48 16.82
CA ASP A 87 -1.16 -0.32 18.03
C ASP A 87 -2.47 0.03 18.75
N ALA A 88 -2.75 -0.70 19.83
CA ALA A 88 -3.97 -0.55 20.62
C ALA A 88 -4.11 0.84 21.28
N SER A 89 -3.00 1.56 21.49
CA SER A 89 -3.01 2.94 21.99
C SER A 89 -3.29 3.98 20.89
N GLY A 90 -3.34 3.54 19.63
CA GLY A 90 -3.45 4.40 18.46
C GLY A 90 -2.11 4.92 17.94
N LYS A 91 -0.98 4.53 18.55
CA LYS A 91 0.35 4.94 18.09
C LYS A 91 0.71 4.18 16.81
N ARG A 92 1.25 4.91 15.84
CA ARG A 92 1.68 4.38 14.55
C ARG A 92 3.18 4.10 14.54
N HIS A 93 3.53 2.89 14.16
CA HIS A 93 4.88 2.40 13.91
C HIS A 93 5.08 2.17 12.42
N ARG A 94 6.27 2.48 11.90
CA ARG A 94 6.67 2.13 10.55
C ARG A 94 7.83 1.16 10.63
N VAL A 95 7.66 0.02 10.00
CA VAL A 95 8.69 -1.02 9.89
C VAL A 95 8.83 -1.37 8.41
N SER A 96 10.01 -1.82 8.01
CA SER A 96 10.27 -2.26 6.65
C SER A 96 10.68 -3.72 6.66
N THR A 97 10.28 -4.46 5.64
CA THR A 97 10.69 -5.86 5.51
C THR A 97 12.15 -6.00 5.12
N ASP A 98 12.79 -7.04 5.62
CA ASP A 98 14.14 -7.45 5.26
C ASP A 98 14.19 -8.21 3.93
N GLU A 99 15.37 -8.76 3.60
CA GLU A 99 15.62 -9.57 2.41
C GLU A 99 14.79 -10.86 2.35
N THR A 100 14.26 -11.31 3.49
CA THR A 100 13.38 -12.48 3.60
C THR A 100 11.90 -12.12 3.62
N GLY A 101 11.57 -10.84 3.42
CA GLY A 101 10.20 -10.34 3.44
C GLY A 101 9.62 -10.20 4.84
N LYS A 102 10.44 -10.17 5.89
CA LYS A 102 9.98 -10.13 7.28
C LYS A 102 10.24 -8.78 7.92
N ALA A 103 9.27 -8.29 8.67
CA ALA A 103 9.40 -7.14 9.56
C ALA A 103 9.08 -7.54 10.99
N LYS A 104 9.61 -6.80 11.97
CA LYS A 104 9.31 -7.04 13.39
C LYS A 104 8.97 -5.75 14.14
N LEU A 105 8.10 -5.89 15.14
CA LEU A 105 7.76 -4.88 16.13
C LEU A 105 7.88 -5.51 17.53
N GLU A 106 8.76 -4.97 18.35
CA GLU A 106 9.01 -5.46 19.71
C GLU A 106 8.19 -4.70 20.75
N GLY A 107 8.01 -5.29 21.94
CA GLY A 107 7.32 -4.64 23.04
C GLY A 107 5.82 -4.46 22.81
N ILE A 108 5.19 -5.39 22.09
CA ILE A 108 3.75 -5.36 21.89
C ILE A 108 3.02 -5.68 23.21
N SER A 109 1.80 -5.17 23.33
CA SER A 109 0.91 -5.42 24.48
C SER A 109 -0.41 -5.98 23.96
N ALA A 110 -1.22 -6.53 24.86
CA ALA A 110 -2.54 -7.01 24.49
C ALA A 110 -3.41 -5.88 23.92
N GLY A 111 -4.21 -6.21 22.90
CA GLY A 111 -5.12 -5.27 22.26
C GLY A 111 -5.17 -5.43 20.74
N ARG A 112 -5.92 -4.53 20.10
CA ARG A 112 -6.16 -4.56 18.65
C ARG A 112 -5.10 -3.77 17.89
N TYR A 113 -4.55 -4.40 16.87
CA TYR A 113 -3.57 -3.82 15.95
C TYR A 113 -4.15 -3.71 14.55
N ALA A 114 -3.84 -2.60 13.87
CA ALA A 114 -4.14 -2.41 12.45
C ALA A 114 -2.84 -2.31 11.65
N ILE A 115 -2.58 -3.32 10.84
CA ILE A 115 -1.37 -3.49 10.04
C ILE A 115 -1.74 -3.21 8.58
N ARG A 116 -1.00 -2.34 7.90
CA ARG A 116 -1.28 -1.94 6.51
C ARG A 116 -0.01 -1.80 5.70
N THR A 117 -0.09 -2.19 4.44
CA THR A 117 0.95 -1.91 3.46
C THR A 117 0.35 -1.60 2.09
N LYS A 118 1.15 -0.93 1.26
CA LYS A 118 0.82 -0.59 -0.12
C LYS A 118 2.05 -0.82 -0.99
N SER A 119 1.86 -1.48 -2.12
CA SER A 119 2.85 -1.58 -3.20
C SER A 119 2.26 -1.00 -4.48
N VAL A 120 3.07 -0.34 -5.29
CA VAL A 120 2.67 0.17 -6.60
C VAL A 120 3.58 -0.45 -7.64
N LEU A 121 2.98 -1.13 -8.61
CA LEU A 121 3.65 -1.85 -9.68
C LEU A 121 3.42 -1.11 -11.01
N ASP A 122 4.44 -1.05 -11.86
CA ASP A 122 4.33 -0.55 -13.23
C ASP A 122 3.69 -1.61 -14.13
N GLU A 123 2.41 -1.87 -13.89
CA GLU A 123 1.60 -2.83 -14.62
C GLU A 123 0.51 -2.11 -15.39
N SER A 124 0.44 -2.38 -16.69
CA SER A 124 -0.54 -1.77 -17.57
C SER A 124 -1.68 -2.74 -17.91
N GLY A 125 -2.84 -2.19 -18.25
CA GLY A 125 -3.98 -2.98 -18.70
C GLY A 125 -5.20 -2.09 -18.99
N GLU A 126 -6.37 -2.71 -19.09
CA GLU A 126 -7.61 -2.01 -19.39
C GLU A 126 -8.75 -2.46 -18.47
N VAL A 127 -9.58 -1.52 -18.00
CA VAL A 127 -10.83 -1.81 -17.28
C VAL A 127 -11.95 -0.99 -17.92
N LYS A 128 -12.95 -1.67 -18.49
CA LYS A 128 -14.12 -1.03 -19.14
C LYS A 128 -13.72 0.03 -20.19
N GLY A 129 -12.77 -0.26 -21.08
CA GLY A 129 -12.34 0.69 -22.11
C GLY A 129 -11.32 1.74 -21.65
N LYS A 130 -10.95 1.75 -20.36
CA LYS A 130 -10.02 2.74 -19.80
C LYS A 130 -8.66 2.09 -19.51
N PRO A 131 -7.57 2.57 -20.14
CA PRO A 131 -6.24 2.05 -19.87
C PRO A 131 -5.73 2.51 -18.50
N TYR A 132 -4.87 1.71 -17.89
CA TYR A 132 -4.06 2.05 -16.73
C TYR A 132 -2.61 1.66 -17.00
N ASN A 133 -1.65 2.31 -16.34
CA ASN A 133 -0.22 1.96 -16.43
C ASN A 133 0.41 1.57 -15.10
N LYS A 134 -0.36 1.62 -14.01
CA LYS A 134 0.06 1.24 -12.67
C LYS A 134 -1.01 0.42 -11.98
N THR A 135 -0.56 -0.53 -11.18
CA THR A 135 -1.38 -1.30 -10.24
C THR A 135 -0.93 -1.00 -8.82
N ALA A 136 -1.81 -0.41 -8.00
CA ALA A 136 -1.64 -0.32 -6.57
C ALA A 136 -2.26 -1.54 -5.88
N LEU A 137 -1.47 -2.26 -5.09
CA LEU A 137 -1.92 -3.33 -4.21
C LEU A 137 -1.92 -2.80 -2.78
N VAL A 138 -3.05 -2.91 -2.09
CA VAL A 138 -3.22 -2.49 -0.70
C VAL A 138 -3.62 -3.71 0.11
N SER A 139 -2.83 -4.01 1.14
CA SER A 139 -3.10 -5.10 2.08
C SER A 139 -3.28 -4.54 3.48
N SER A 140 -4.36 -4.95 4.14
CA SER A 140 -4.66 -4.60 5.52
C SER A 140 -4.90 -5.86 6.34
N LEU A 141 -4.44 -5.86 7.58
CA LEU A 141 -4.61 -6.94 8.52
C LEU A 141 -4.99 -6.35 9.88
N ILE A 142 -6.09 -6.82 10.44
CA ILE A 142 -6.47 -6.56 11.82
C ILE A 142 -6.02 -7.75 12.66
N LEU A 143 -5.29 -7.49 13.74
CA LEU A 143 -4.80 -8.51 14.66
C LEU A 143 -5.26 -8.18 16.07
N ASP A 144 -6.05 -9.07 16.68
CA ASP A 144 -6.40 -8.99 18.09
C ASP A 144 -5.41 -9.85 18.89
N VAL A 145 -4.63 -9.21 19.76
CA VAL A 145 -3.64 -9.87 20.62
C VAL A 145 -4.22 -10.06 22.02
N ASP A 146 -4.55 -11.30 22.37
CA ASP A 146 -4.92 -11.71 23.72
C ASP A 146 -3.68 -11.93 24.60
N LYS A 147 -3.83 -11.73 25.92
CA LYS A 147 -2.76 -11.90 26.92
C LYS A 147 -2.29 -13.35 27.03
#